data_AF-A0A8J2R8P1-F1
#
_entry.id   AF-A0A8J2R8P1-F1
#
_cell.length_a   1.000
_cell.length_b   1.000
_cell.length_c   1.000
_cell.angle_alpha   90.00
_cell.angle_beta   90.00
_cell.angle_gamma   90.00
#
_symmetry.space_group_name_H-M   'P 1'
#
loop_
_entity.id
_entity.type
_entity.pdbx_description
1 polymer ?
#
loop_
_entity_poly.entity_id
_entity_poly.type
_entity_poly.pdbx_seq_one_letter_code
_entity_poly.pdbx_strand_id
1 'polypeptide(L)'
;MLHHPNAPPMIQASEIAVLKEVVKILKPFEKVSEEMCSEKYVSASKAIPIIICLKQFLEKTDPLHDLAIQLKNSIINEFKKRFEHIQKVHLFNTATFLDPRFKKLHLDDGASLARTVNYIRRSIEENREPEHCPLSITSAADNVDNDDIWETHNKLLLETMRTSQSHSQTSELSLYIAAPLIGLKEDALESWRSYEGVYPQLIQLACKHLLVPASSAPAQRLFSKAGAILTKTRSRILSKRLPKLLFLNSLPTDF
;
A
#
# COMPACT_ATOMS: atom_id res chain seq x y z
N MET A 1 36.39 22.45 28.15
CA MET A 1 35.86 23.83 28.30
C MET A 1 34.36 23.77 28.05
N LEU A 2 33.54 24.14 29.03
CA LEU A 2 32.08 24.24 28.85
C LEU A 2 31.81 25.50 28.02
N HIS A 3 31.33 25.34 26.79
CA HIS A 3 31.12 26.44 25.84
C HIS A 3 29.97 27.40 26.19
N HIS A 4 29.26 27.21 27.31
CA HIS A 4 28.20 28.10 27.76
C HIS A 4 28.27 28.31 29.28
N PRO A 5 28.89 29.41 29.76
CA PRO A 5 28.99 29.73 31.19
C PRO A 5 27.69 30.31 31.78
N ASN A 6 26.73 30.70 30.94
CA ASN A 6 25.46 31.30 31.36
C ASN A 6 24.28 30.36 31.10
N ALA A 7 23.28 30.40 31.99
CA ALA A 7 22.00 29.75 31.76
C ALA A 7 21.36 30.29 30.46
N PRO A 8 20.72 29.44 29.64
CA PRO A 8 20.06 29.89 28.43
C PRO A 8 18.99 30.95 28.76
N PRO A 9 18.84 31.99 27.92
CA PRO A 9 17.79 32.98 28.11
C PRO A 9 16.41 32.31 28.09
N MET A 10 15.50 32.79 28.94
CA MET A 10 14.13 32.28 29.01
C MET A 10 13.39 32.62 27.71
N ILE A 11 12.66 31.64 27.18
CA ILE A 11 11.88 31.79 25.95
C ILE A 11 10.80 32.86 26.15
N GLN A 12 10.73 33.83 25.24
CA GLN A 12 9.76 34.91 25.26
C GLN A 12 8.37 34.44 24.83
N ALA A 13 7.33 35.18 25.22
CA ALA A 13 5.95 34.86 24.84
C ALA A 13 5.74 34.86 23.31
N SER A 14 6.42 35.75 22.59
CA SER A 14 6.45 35.80 21.12
C SER A 14 7.04 34.53 20.51
N GLU A 15 8.17 34.06 21.05
CA GLU A 15 8.82 32.82 20.61
C GLU A 15 7.94 31.59 20.88
N ILE A 16 7.24 31.55 22.02
CA ILE A 16 6.26 30.49 22.33
C ILE A 16 5.11 30.50 21.32
N ALA A 17 4.62 31.68 20.91
CA ALA A 17 3.56 31.79 19.91
C ALA A 17 4.01 31.25 18.55
N VAL A 18 5.23 31.60 18.11
CA VAL A 18 5.84 31.05 16.89
C VAL A 18 5.99 29.53 16.98
N LEU A 19 6.50 29.00 18.09
CA LEU A 19 6.69 27.57 18.30
C LEU A 19 5.36 26.79 18.22
N LYS A 20 4.26 27.36 18.73
CA LYS A 20 2.93 26.74 18.61
C LYS A 20 2.49 26.62 17.14
N GLU A 21 2.76 27.64 16.31
CA GLU A 21 2.46 27.58 14.88
C GLU A 21 3.36 26.57 14.15
N VAL A 22 4.65 26.55 14.46
CA VAL A 22 5.60 25.56 13.92
C VAL A 22 5.15 24.13 14.25
N VAL A 23 4.78 23.87 15.50
CA VAL A 23 4.25 22.56 15.91
C VAL A 23 2.97 22.23 15.16
N LYS A 24 2.05 23.19 14.98
CA LYS A 24 0.81 22.99 14.21
C LYS A 24 1.12 22.60 12.75
N ILE A 25 2.12 23.21 12.12
CA ILE A 25 2.56 22.90 10.75
C ILE A 25 3.19 21.50 10.69
N LEU A 26 4.03 21.13 11.67
CA LEU A 26 4.81 19.89 11.64
C LEU A 26 4.05 18.65 12.15
N LYS A 27 3.02 18.82 12.99
CA LYS A 27 2.27 17.71 13.60
C LYS A 27 1.67 16.69 12.59
N PRO A 28 1.15 17.08 11.41
CA PRO A 28 0.72 16.11 10.40
C PRO A 28 1.86 15.24 9.86
N PHE A 29 3.09 15.75 9.82
CA PHE A 29 4.26 15.02 9.31
C PHE A 29 4.67 13.90 10.24
N GLU A 30 4.55 14.11 11.54
CA GLU A 30 4.72 13.06 12.55
C GLU A 30 3.74 11.92 12.28
N LYS A 31 2.44 12.23 12.20
CA LYS A 31 1.38 11.23 11.92
C LYS A 31 1.62 10.48 10.61
N VAL A 32 1.98 11.20 9.55
CA VAL A 32 2.29 10.62 8.25
C VAL A 32 3.52 9.73 8.32
N SER A 33 4.56 10.14 9.05
CA SER A 33 5.78 9.34 9.21
C SER A 33 5.50 8.05 9.97
N GLU A 34 4.71 8.12 11.05
CA GLU A 34 4.23 6.94 11.77
C GLU A 34 3.44 6.01 10.84
N GLU A 35 2.57 6.57 10.02
CA GLU A 35 1.72 5.81 9.12
C GLU A 35 2.52 5.11 7.99
N MET A 36 3.41 5.85 7.35
CA MET A 36 4.21 5.37 6.22
C MET A 36 5.37 4.44 6.63
N CYS A 37 5.77 4.49 7.90
CA CYS A 37 6.81 3.62 8.44
C CYS A 37 6.24 2.36 9.10
N SER A 38 4.93 2.16 9.15
CA SER A 38 4.33 0.96 9.73
C SER A 38 4.65 -0.30 8.92
N GLU A 39 4.76 -1.42 9.62
CA GLU A 39 4.92 -2.77 9.05
C GLU A 39 3.63 -3.59 9.12
N LYS A 40 2.61 -3.09 9.82
CA LYS A 40 1.39 -3.85 10.14
C LYS A 40 0.30 -3.74 9.09
N TYR A 41 0.41 -2.78 8.18
CA TYR A 41 -0.61 -2.52 7.17
C TYR A 41 0.02 -1.97 5.89
N VAL A 42 -0.76 -2.04 4.81
CA VAL A 42 -0.42 -1.53 3.49
C VAL A 42 -0.08 -0.04 3.57
N SER A 43 1.14 0.32 3.20
CA SER A 43 1.64 1.70 3.20
C SER A 43 1.87 2.24 1.78
N ALA A 44 2.27 1.42 0.80
CA ALA A 44 2.55 1.89 -0.57
C ALA A 44 1.34 2.56 -1.24
N SER A 45 0.14 2.00 -1.09
CA SER A 45 -1.08 2.58 -1.67
C SER A 45 -1.50 3.90 -1.02
N LYS A 46 -1.03 4.17 0.20
CA LYS A 46 -1.33 5.42 0.92
C LYS A 46 -0.40 6.56 0.53
N ALA A 47 0.72 6.29 -0.15
CA ALA A 47 1.73 7.28 -0.48
C ALA A 47 1.17 8.48 -1.26
N ILE A 48 0.48 8.21 -2.38
CA ILE A 48 -0.08 9.26 -3.23
C ILE A 48 -1.20 10.03 -2.50
N PRO A 49 -2.23 9.37 -1.92
CA PRO A 49 -3.27 10.05 -1.15
C PRO A 49 -2.71 10.95 -0.05
N ILE A 50 -1.75 10.45 0.75
CA ILE A 50 -1.17 11.21 1.86
C ILE A 50 -0.43 12.45 1.36
N ILE A 51 0.38 12.33 0.30
CA ILE A 51 1.10 13.47 -0.27
C ILE A 51 0.13 14.56 -0.74
N ILE A 52 -0.96 14.17 -1.42
CA ILE A 52 -1.99 15.10 -1.89
C ILE A 52 -2.71 15.77 -0.72
N CYS A 53 -3.17 14.99 0.26
CA CYS A 53 -3.85 15.51 1.44
C CYS A 53 -2.95 16.44 2.28
N LEU A 54 -1.67 16.10 2.42
CA LEU A 54 -0.69 16.89 3.17
C LEU A 54 -0.37 18.20 2.45
N LYS A 55 -0.25 18.18 1.11
CA LYS A 55 -0.11 19.41 0.31
C LYS A 55 -1.32 20.32 0.49
N GLN A 56 -2.54 19.79 0.39
CA GLN A 56 -3.77 20.57 0.61
C GLN A 56 -3.87 21.12 2.04
N PHE A 57 -3.44 20.34 3.04
CA PHE A 57 -3.38 20.80 4.43
C PHE A 57 -2.42 21.99 4.59
N LEU A 58 -1.22 21.91 4.01
CA LEU A 58 -0.25 23.01 4.06
C LEU A 58 -0.79 24.26 3.38
N GLU A 59 -1.40 24.12 2.20
CA GLU A 59 -2.00 25.23 1.46
C GLU A 59 -3.07 25.95 2.28
N LYS A 60 -3.93 25.20 2.98
CA LYS A 60 -4.99 25.73 3.87
C LYS A 60 -4.48 26.28 5.21
N THR A 61 -3.28 25.93 5.63
CA THR A 61 -2.73 26.39 6.91
C THR A 61 -2.30 27.85 6.79
N ASP A 62 -2.86 28.74 7.60
CA ASP A 62 -2.53 30.17 7.58
C ASP A 62 -1.83 30.58 8.89
N PRO A 63 -0.48 30.56 8.94
CA PRO A 63 0.29 31.02 10.09
C PRO A 63 0.39 32.56 10.11
N LEU A 64 0.45 33.14 11.31
CA LEU A 64 0.49 34.60 11.49
C LEU A 64 1.93 35.13 11.54
N HIS A 65 2.88 34.31 12.01
CA HIS A 65 4.24 34.77 12.25
C HIS A 65 5.16 34.48 11.04
N ASP A 66 6.02 35.45 10.70
CA ASP A 66 6.93 35.38 9.54
C ASP A 66 7.76 34.09 9.49
N LEU A 67 8.29 33.63 10.63
CA LEU A 67 9.09 32.40 10.68
C LEU A 67 8.25 31.17 10.31
N ALA A 68 7.00 31.10 10.77
CA ALA A 68 6.09 30.00 10.46
C ALA A 68 5.61 30.07 8.99
N ILE A 69 5.43 31.27 8.44
CA ILE A 69 5.15 31.50 7.01
C ILE A 69 6.34 31.01 6.16
N GLN A 70 7.57 31.39 6.52
CA GLN A 70 8.78 30.94 5.84
C GLN A 70 8.91 29.40 5.90
N LEU A 71 8.70 28.80 7.07
CA LEU A 71 8.71 27.34 7.22
C LEU A 71 7.68 26.67 6.30
N LYS A 72 6.42 27.13 6.32
CA LYS A 72 5.36 26.62 5.44
C LYS A 72 5.80 26.67 3.97
N ASN A 73 6.31 27.82 3.52
CA ASN A 73 6.72 28.01 2.13
C ASN A 73 7.90 27.11 1.74
N SER A 74 8.91 26.98 2.60
CA SER A 74 10.03 26.07 2.41
C SER A 74 9.58 24.62 2.30
N ILE A 75 8.66 24.19 3.16
CA ILE A 75 8.08 22.83 3.12
C ILE A 75 7.32 22.63 1.80
N ILE A 76 6.47 23.57 1.39
CA ILE A 76 5.70 23.47 0.13
C ILE A 76 6.66 23.34 -1.07
N ASN A 77 7.75 24.12 -1.09
CA ASN A 77 8.74 24.07 -2.16
C ASN A 77 9.46 22.71 -2.19
N GLU A 78 9.87 22.18 -1.04
CA GLU A 78 10.46 20.83 -0.96
C GLU A 78 9.46 19.74 -1.35
N PHE A 79 8.16 19.91 -1.03
CA PHE A 79 7.10 19.00 -1.45
C PHE A 79 6.97 18.93 -2.95
N LYS A 80 6.93 20.10 -3.62
CA LYS A 80 6.92 20.16 -5.08
C LYS A 80 8.15 19.48 -5.64
N LYS A 81 9.35 19.87 -5.19
CA LYS A 81 10.61 19.32 -5.69
C LYS A 81 10.72 17.79 -5.56
N ARG A 82 10.25 17.23 -4.45
CA ARG A 82 10.40 15.79 -4.15
C ARG A 82 9.26 14.93 -4.66
N PHE A 83 8.04 15.45 -4.70
CA PHE A 83 6.82 14.65 -4.92
C PHE A 83 5.99 15.07 -6.13
N GLU A 84 6.38 16.08 -6.90
CA GLU A 84 5.66 16.47 -8.13
C GLU A 84 5.43 15.30 -9.09
N HIS A 85 6.38 14.36 -9.13
CA HIS A 85 6.38 13.23 -10.06
C HIS A 85 5.97 11.90 -9.39
N ILE A 86 5.43 11.93 -8.17
CA ILE A 86 5.15 10.69 -7.41
C ILE A 86 4.17 9.76 -8.15
N GLN A 87 3.19 10.31 -8.87
CA GLN A 87 2.24 9.52 -9.64
C GLN A 87 2.87 8.86 -10.88
N LYS A 88 4.02 9.34 -11.35
CA LYS A 88 4.76 8.70 -12.45
C LYS A 88 5.49 7.43 -11.97
N VAL A 89 5.68 7.27 -10.66
CA VAL A 89 6.27 6.06 -10.06
C VAL A 89 5.25 4.94 -10.13
N HIS A 90 5.53 3.97 -11.01
CA HIS A 90 4.61 2.88 -11.34
C HIS A 90 4.15 2.09 -10.11
N LEU A 91 5.05 1.81 -9.17
CA LEU A 91 4.74 1.08 -7.93
C LEU A 91 3.63 1.78 -7.13
N PHE A 92 3.81 3.06 -6.79
CA PHE A 92 2.84 3.79 -5.98
C PHE A 92 1.52 4.01 -6.71
N ASN A 93 1.57 4.29 -8.02
CA ASN A 93 0.37 4.46 -8.83
C ASN A 93 -0.45 3.17 -8.89
N THR A 94 0.20 2.04 -9.15
CA THR A 94 -0.43 0.71 -9.23
C THR A 94 -0.98 0.28 -7.88
N ALA A 95 -0.20 0.43 -6.80
CA ALA A 95 -0.67 0.13 -5.45
C ALA A 95 -1.86 1.01 -5.04
N THR A 96 -1.85 2.31 -5.36
CA THR A 96 -2.97 3.22 -5.06
C THR A 96 -4.23 2.84 -5.84
N PHE A 97 -4.07 2.47 -7.12
CA PHE A 97 -5.18 2.05 -7.97
C PHE A 97 -5.82 0.73 -7.49
N LEU A 98 -4.98 -0.24 -7.08
CA LEU A 98 -5.40 -1.54 -6.56
C LEU A 98 -5.87 -1.48 -5.11
N ASP A 99 -5.88 -0.32 -4.46
CA ASP A 99 -6.47 -0.18 -3.13
C ASP A 99 -7.94 0.23 -3.26
N PRO A 100 -8.90 -0.59 -2.78
CA PRO A 100 -10.32 -0.31 -2.89
C PRO A 100 -10.74 0.99 -2.17
N ARG A 101 -9.91 1.50 -1.24
CA ARG A 101 -10.14 2.78 -0.54
C ARG A 101 -9.92 4.00 -1.43
N PHE A 102 -9.04 3.89 -2.44
CA PHE A 102 -8.59 5.03 -3.23
C PHE A 102 -8.95 4.91 -4.71
N LYS A 103 -8.70 3.75 -5.32
CA LYS A 103 -8.88 3.52 -6.77
C LYS A 103 -8.34 4.69 -7.61
N LYS A 104 -9.22 5.44 -8.27
CA LYS A 104 -8.88 6.60 -9.13
C LYS A 104 -8.93 7.94 -8.40
N LEU A 105 -9.44 8.00 -7.16
CA LEU A 105 -9.79 9.24 -6.45
C LEU A 105 -8.64 10.25 -6.35
N HIS A 106 -7.43 9.75 -6.14
CA HIS A 106 -6.21 10.55 -5.93
C HIS A 106 -5.24 10.49 -7.13
N LEU A 107 -5.68 9.97 -8.28
CA LEU A 107 -4.85 9.80 -9.47
C LEU A 107 -5.33 10.76 -10.57
N ASP A 108 -4.79 11.99 -10.55
CA ASP A 108 -5.13 13.06 -11.50
C ASP A 108 -4.26 13.06 -12.77
N ASP A 109 -3.08 12.41 -12.75
CA ASP A 109 -2.25 12.26 -13.94
C ASP A 109 -2.81 11.16 -14.88
N GLY A 110 -3.65 11.59 -15.81
CA GLY A 110 -4.30 10.71 -16.79
C GLY A 110 -3.33 9.84 -17.59
N ALA A 111 -2.12 10.33 -17.90
CA ALA A 111 -1.12 9.56 -18.62
C ALA A 111 -0.55 8.42 -17.76
N SER A 112 -0.26 8.68 -16.48
CA SER A 112 0.18 7.63 -15.56
C SER A 112 -0.94 6.64 -15.24
N LEU A 113 -2.17 7.13 -15.05
CA LEU A 113 -3.33 6.27 -14.82
C LEU A 113 -3.58 5.33 -16.02
N ALA A 114 -3.53 5.84 -17.25
CA ALA A 114 -3.69 5.02 -18.45
C ALA A 114 -2.61 3.93 -18.56
N ARG A 115 -1.35 4.27 -18.24
CA ARG A 115 -0.25 3.29 -18.18
C ARG A 115 -0.51 2.20 -17.13
N THR A 116 -0.96 2.58 -15.93
CA THR A 116 -1.31 1.63 -14.85
C THR A 116 -2.45 0.72 -15.27
N VAL A 117 -3.53 1.26 -15.83
CA VAL A 117 -4.69 0.46 -16.31
C VAL A 117 -4.27 -0.51 -17.42
N ASN A 118 -3.45 -0.06 -18.37
CA ASN A 118 -2.95 -0.93 -19.44
C ASN A 118 -2.01 -2.03 -18.92
N TYR A 119 -1.15 -1.71 -17.95
CA TYR A 119 -0.33 -2.70 -17.26
C TYR A 119 -1.18 -3.76 -16.56
N ILE A 120 -2.16 -3.36 -15.76
CA ILE A 120 -3.05 -4.29 -15.04
C ILE A 120 -3.82 -5.16 -16.03
N ARG A 121 -4.39 -4.57 -17.09
CA ARG A 121 -5.10 -5.32 -18.13
C ARG A 121 -4.20 -6.40 -18.75
N ARG A 122 -2.99 -6.02 -19.17
CA ARG A 122 -2.04 -6.96 -19.75
C ARG A 122 -1.65 -8.06 -18.76
N SER A 123 -1.43 -7.72 -17.49
CA SER A 123 -1.09 -8.73 -16.47
C SER A 123 -2.25 -9.69 -16.17
N ILE A 124 -3.50 -9.25 -16.27
CA ILE A 124 -4.67 -10.14 -16.17
C ILE A 124 -4.72 -11.08 -17.39
N GLU A 125 -4.41 -10.59 -18.58
CA GLU A 125 -4.38 -11.40 -19.81
C GLU A 125 -3.22 -12.41 -19.82
N GLU A 126 -2.03 -12.03 -19.32
CA GLU A 126 -0.86 -12.90 -19.21
C GLU A 126 -1.04 -14.01 -18.16
N ASN A 127 -1.76 -13.73 -17.06
CA ASN A 127 -2.05 -14.71 -16.01
C ASN A 127 -3.30 -15.56 -16.30
N ARG A 128 -4.02 -15.29 -17.41
CA ARG A 128 -4.92 -16.27 -18.01
C ARG A 128 -4.04 -17.33 -18.68
N GLU A 129 -3.55 -18.29 -17.88
CA GLU A 129 -3.14 -19.58 -18.43
C GLU A 129 -4.23 -20.07 -19.41
N PRO A 130 -3.88 -20.72 -20.53
CA PRO A 130 -4.89 -21.46 -21.29
C PRO A 130 -5.58 -22.39 -20.30
N GLU A 131 -6.90 -22.54 -20.37
CA GLU A 131 -7.63 -23.49 -19.54
C GLU A 131 -7.07 -24.91 -19.76
N HIS A 132 -5.98 -25.28 -19.07
CA HIS A 132 -5.77 -26.66 -18.69
C HIS A 132 -6.72 -26.87 -17.53
N CYS A 133 -7.97 -27.21 -17.86
CA CYS A 133 -8.79 -27.95 -16.93
C CYS A 133 -7.95 -29.14 -16.47
N PRO A 134 -7.57 -29.27 -15.18
CA PRO A 134 -7.48 -30.59 -14.64
C PRO A 134 -8.93 -31.03 -14.48
N LEU A 135 -9.55 -31.50 -15.57
CA LEU A 135 -10.63 -32.47 -15.45
C LEU A 135 -9.98 -33.75 -14.92
N SER A 136 -9.56 -33.72 -13.65
CA SER A 136 -9.66 -34.88 -12.79
C SER A 136 -11.04 -34.80 -12.14
N ILE A 137 -12.08 -34.90 -12.98
CA ILE A 137 -13.17 -35.77 -12.58
C ILE A 137 -12.51 -37.14 -12.61
N THR A 138 -12.10 -37.61 -11.44
CA THR A 138 -11.70 -38.99 -11.24
C THR A 138 -12.71 -39.82 -12.01
N SER A 139 -12.23 -40.59 -12.98
CA SER A 139 -12.99 -41.65 -13.60
C SER A 139 -13.31 -42.68 -12.52
N ALA A 140 -14.28 -42.37 -11.66
CA ALA A 140 -15.14 -43.34 -11.02
C ALA A 140 -16.29 -43.62 -12.00
N ALA A 141 -15.91 -44.02 -13.21
CA ALA A 141 -16.74 -44.92 -13.98
C ALA A 141 -16.62 -46.26 -13.25
N ASP A 142 -17.47 -46.45 -12.25
CA ASP A 142 -18.05 -47.74 -11.90
C ASP A 142 -19.16 -47.49 -10.86
N ASN A 143 -20.40 -47.57 -11.35
CA ASN A 143 -21.66 -47.75 -10.63
C ASN A 143 -22.31 -46.52 -9.97
N VAL A 144 -22.98 -45.66 -10.75
CA VAL A 144 -24.15 -44.91 -10.25
C VAL A 144 -25.21 -44.86 -11.36
N ASP A 145 -26.43 -45.15 -10.93
CA ASP A 145 -27.70 -45.22 -11.66
C ASP A 145 -27.93 -44.05 -12.64
N ASN A 146 -28.42 -44.38 -13.83
CA ASN A 146 -28.52 -43.48 -14.99
C ASN A 146 -29.79 -42.60 -14.96
N ASP A 147 -30.13 -42.06 -13.79
CA ASP A 147 -31.38 -41.33 -13.52
C ASP A 147 -31.12 -40.00 -12.75
N ASP A 148 -29.99 -39.34 -13.03
CA ASP A 148 -29.76 -37.99 -12.50
C ASP A 148 -30.55 -36.96 -13.32
N ILE A 149 -31.70 -36.56 -12.79
CA ILE A 149 -32.62 -35.54 -13.32
C ILE A 149 -31.89 -34.21 -13.60
N TRP A 150 -30.72 -34.00 -12.99
CA TRP A 150 -29.90 -32.81 -13.14
C TRP A 150 -28.83 -32.91 -14.23
N GLU A 151 -28.69 -34.03 -14.94
CA GLU A 151 -27.67 -34.16 -15.99
C GLU A 151 -27.89 -33.15 -17.14
N THR A 152 -29.16 -32.95 -17.52
CA THR A 152 -29.58 -31.92 -18.48
C THR A 152 -29.35 -30.51 -17.95
N HIS A 153 -29.56 -30.26 -16.66
CA HIS A 153 -29.26 -28.98 -16.03
C HIS A 153 -27.75 -28.69 -16.04
N ASN A 154 -26.92 -29.68 -15.69
CA ASN A 154 -25.47 -29.56 -15.69
C ASN A 154 -24.91 -29.32 -17.10
N LYS A 155 -25.46 -29.99 -18.13
CA LYS A 155 -25.15 -29.70 -19.55
C LYS A 155 -25.54 -28.28 -19.94
N LEU A 156 -26.73 -27.82 -19.58
CA LEU A 156 -27.20 -26.45 -19.81
C LEU A 156 -26.35 -25.41 -19.08
N LEU A 157 -25.88 -25.72 -17.87
CA LEU A 157 -25.00 -24.86 -17.07
C LEU A 157 -23.64 -24.70 -17.76
N LEU A 158 -23.05 -25.79 -18.25
CA LEU A 158 -21.80 -25.80 -19.03
C LEU A 158 -21.94 -25.06 -20.36
N GLU A 159 -23.04 -25.25 -21.08
CA GLU A 159 -23.34 -24.53 -22.33
C GLU A 159 -23.60 -23.04 -22.08
N THR A 160 -24.32 -22.68 -21.02
CA THR A 160 -24.57 -21.28 -20.64
C THR A 160 -23.27 -20.59 -20.21
N MET A 161 -22.38 -21.28 -19.50
CA MET A 161 -21.05 -20.77 -19.14
C MET A 161 -20.17 -20.55 -20.38
N ARG A 162 -20.18 -21.48 -21.35
CA ARG A 162 -19.49 -21.34 -22.65
C ARG A 162 -20.05 -20.20 -23.50
N THR A 163 -21.35 -19.99 -23.48
CA THR A 163 -22.02 -18.92 -24.24
C THR A 163 -21.87 -17.54 -23.55
N SER A 164 -21.75 -17.54 -22.21
CA SER A 164 -21.47 -16.32 -21.42
C SER A 164 -20.04 -15.83 -21.59
N GLN A 165 -19.08 -16.73 -21.83
CA GLN A 165 -17.71 -16.34 -22.21
C GLN A 165 -17.66 -15.57 -23.54
N SER A 166 -18.63 -15.75 -24.46
CA SER A 166 -18.68 -14.98 -25.72
C SER A 166 -19.50 -13.69 -25.65
N HIS A 167 -20.33 -13.48 -24.62
CA HIS A 167 -21.31 -12.38 -24.60
C HIS A 167 -21.31 -11.45 -23.38
N SER A 168 -20.32 -11.50 -22.49
CA SER A 168 -20.05 -10.38 -21.56
C SER A 168 -18.55 -10.10 -21.43
N GLN A 169 -18.03 -9.19 -22.26
CA GLN A 169 -16.68 -8.63 -22.11
C GLN A 169 -16.58 -7.61 -20.96
N THR A 170 -17.33 -7.76 -19.86
CA THR A 170 -17.04 -6.99 -18.66
C THR A 170 -15.80 -7.58 -18.01
N SER A 171 -14.62 -7.04 -18.36
CA SER A 171 -13.37 -7.45 -17.73
C SER A 171 -13.46 -7.27 -16.21
N GLU A 172 -12.81 -8.15 -15.46
CA GLU A 172 -12.66 -8.08 -14.00
C GLU A 172 -12.29 -6.66 -13.53
N LEU A 173 -11.38 -6.02 -14.28
CA LEU A 173 -10.94 -4.65 -14.08
C LEU A 173 -12.08 -3.62 -14.24
N SER A 174 -12.97 -3.80 -15.21
CA SER A 174 -14.13 -2.92 -15.42
C SER A 174 -15.10 -2.99 -14.23
N LEU A 175 -15.35 -4.20 -13.71
CA LEU A 175 -16.19 -4.41 -12.53
C LEU A 175 -15.58 -3.77 -11.29
N TYR A 176 -14.27 -3.94 -11.07
CA TYR A 176 -13.56 -3.30 -9.97
C TYR A 176 -13.60 -1.78 -10.02
N ILE A 177 -13.41 -1.19 -11.21
CA ILE A 177 -13.48 0.27 -11.42
C ILE A 177 -14.88 0.81 -11.11
N ALA A 178 -15.93 0.07 -11.47
CA ALA A 178 -17.32 0.47 -11.25
C ALA A 178 -17.79 0.27 -9.80
N ALA A 179 -17.17 -0.64 -9.04
CA ALA A 179 -17.53 -0.89 -7.65
C ALA A 179 -17.28 0.36 -6.77
N PRO A 180 -18.07 0.56 -5.70
CA PRO A 180 -17.88 1.67 -4.78
C PRO A 180 -16.53 1.61 -4.04
N LEU A 181 -16.11 2.74 -3.48
CA LEU A 181 -14.96 2.81 -2.58
C LEU A 181 -15.35 2.28 -1.19
N ILE A 182 -14.41 1.63 -0.51
CA ILE A 182 -14.58 1.22 0.88
C ILE A 182 -14.11 2.32 1.85
N GLY A 183 -14.48 2.22 3.12
CA GLY A 183 -14.08 3.19 4.14
C GLY A 183 -12.56 3.20 4.39
N LEU A 184 -11.99 4.38 4.67
CA LEU A 184 -10.55 4.55 4.92
C LEU A 184 -10.02 3.74 6.11
N LYS A 185 -10.89 3.45 7.09
CA LYS A 185 -10.57 2.70 8.31
C LYS A 185 -10.60 1.18 8.12
N GLU A 186 -11.13 0.70 7.00
CA GLU A 186 -11.18 -0.72 6.69
C GLU A 186 -9.80 -1.20 6.22
N ASP A 187 -9.52 -2.50 6.44
CA ASP A 187 -8.30 -3.13 5.96
C ASP A 187 -8.47 -3.55 4.50
N ALA A 188 -7.64 -2.97 3.63
CA ALA A 188 -7.63 -3.28 2.20
C ALA A 188 -7.36 -4.76 1.94
N LEU A 189 -6.53 -5.43 2.76
CA LEU A 189 -6.20 -6.85 2.56
C LEU A 189 -7.38 -7.76 2.93
N GLU A 190 -8.14 -7.42 3.97
CA GLU A 190 -9.36 -8.16 4.33
C GLU A 190 -10.46 -8.00 3.27
N SER A 191 -10.59 -6.80 2.69
CA SER A 191 -11.48 -6.56 1.56
C SER A 191 -11.06 -7.40 0.34
N TRP A 192 -9.77 -7.42 0.02
CA TRP A 192 -9.24 -8.26 -1.07
C TRP A 192 -9.50 -9.75 -0.84
N ARG A 193 -9.39 -10.23 0.40
CA ARG A 193 -9.75 -11.61 0.76
C ARG A 193 -11.23 -11.91 0.50
N SER A 194 -12.11 -10.95 0.76
CA SER A 194 -13.54 -11.08 0.47
C SER A 194 -13.83 -11.04 -1.04
N TYR A 195 -12.92 -10.49 -1.84
CA TYR A 195 -13.06 -10.37 -3.29
C TYR A 195 -12.42 -11.51 -4.08
N GLU A 196 -11.80 -12.50 -3.43
CA GLU A 196 -11.06 -13.59 -4.07
C GLU A 196 -11.88 -14.32 -5.16
N GLY A 197 -13.18 -14.56 -4.91
CA GLY A 197 -14.06 -15.21 -5.88
C GLY A 197 -14.56 -14.29 -7.01
N VAL A 198 -14.54 -12.97 -6.82
CA VAL A 198 -15.05 -12.00 -7.79
C VAL A 198 -13.93 -11.46 -8.68
N TYR A 199 -12.74 -11.31 -8.10
CA TYR A 199 -11.55 -10.74 -8.75
C TYR A 199 -10.31 -11.65 -8.60
N PRO A 200 -10.32 -12.85 -9.21
CA PRO A 200 -9.27 -13.87 -9.00
C PRO A 200 -7.89 -13.47 -9.56
N GLN A 201 -7.82 -12.63 -10.58
CA GLN A 201 -6.54 -12.20 -11.17
C GLN A 201 -6.03 -10.91 -10.53
N LEU A 202 -6.95 -10.00 -10.20
CA LEU A 202 -6.65 -8.71 -9.61
C LEU A 202 -6.19 -8.84 -8.16
N ILE A 203 -6.70 -9.82 -7.39
CA ILE A 203 -6.22 -10.10 -6.04
C ILE A 203 -4.72 -10.47 -6.02
N GLN A 204 -4.25 -11.23 -7.01
CA GLN A 204 -2.83 -11.59 -7.12
C GLN A 204 -1.96 -10.35 -7.34
N LEU A 205 -2.41 -9.44 -8.22
CA LEU A 205 -1.75 -8.16 -8.46
C LEU A 205 -1.82 -7.24 -7.24
N ALA A 206 -2.98 -7.19 -6.58
CA ALA A 206 -3.17 -6.39 -5.37
C ALA A 206 -2.22 -6.83 -4.27
N CYS A 207 -2.15 -8.13 -3.96
CA CYS A 207 -1.19 -8.67 -2.98
C CYS A 207 0.25 -8.31 -3.36
N LYS A 208 0.63 -8.44 -4.63
CA LYS A 208 2.00 -8.12 -5.09
C LYS A 208 2.38 -6.66 -4.88
N HIS A 209 1.47 -5.72 -5.14
CA HIS A 209 1.76 -4.28 -5.09
C HIS A 209 1.44 -3.62 -3.74
N LEU A 210 0.44 -4.10 -3.01
CA LEU A 210 0.02 -3.55 -1.71
C LEU A 210 0.97 -3.97 -0.58
N LEU A 211 1.56 -5.17 -0.64
CA LEU A 211 2.47 -5.66 0.41
C LEU A 211 3.85 -4.98 0.39
N VAL A 212 4.12 -4.14 -0.61
CA VAL A 212 5.38 -3.39 -0.68
C VAL A 212 5.35 -2.27 0.35
N PRO A 213 6.36 -2.15 1.25
CA PRO A 213 6.42 -1.04 2.18
C PRO A 213 6.74 0.26 1.44
N ALA A 214 6.11 1.36 1.86
CA ALA A 214 6.37 2.67 1.27
C ALA A 214 7.71 3.29 1.68
N SER A 215 8.29 2.82 2.79
CA SER A 215 9.54 3.32 3.33
C SER A 215 10.53 2.18 3.61
N SER A 216 11.81 2.52 3.66
CA SER A 216 12.87 1.61 4.11
C SER A 216 12.98 1.54 5.65
N ALA A 217 12.12 2.26 6.38
CA ALA A 217 12.13 2.30 7.84
C ALA A 217 12.04 0.91 8.50
N PRO A 218 11.24 -0.05 7.97
CA PRO A 218 11.25 -1.42 8.50
C PRO A 218 12.62 -2.09 8.46
N ALA A 219 13.28 -2.01 7.31
CA ALA A 219 14.63 -2.53 7.15
C ALA A 219 15.62 -1.79 8.06
N GLN A 220 15.52 -0.47 8.16
CA GLN A 220 16.35 0.33 9.05
C GLN A 220 16.17 -0.07 10.52
N ARG A 221 14.95 -0.31 11.01
CA ARG A 221 14.71 -0.80 12.37
C ARG A 221 15.37 -2.15 12.61
N LEU A 222 15.27 -3.07 11.64
CA LEU A 222 15.95 -4.37 11.72
C LEU A 222 17.47 -4.18 11.83
N PHE A 223 18.06 -3.29 11.02
CA PHE A 223 19.50 -2.98 11.09
C PHE A 223 19.90 -2.21 12.35
N SER A 224 19.06 -1.34 12.88
CA SER A 224 19.30 -0.66 14.15
C SER A 224 19.29 -1.66 15.32
N LYS A 225 18.35 -2.62 15.32
CA LYS A 225 18.36 -3.74 16.27
C LYS A 225 19.63 -4.59 16.10
N ALA A 226 20.01 -4.90 14.86
CA ALA A 226 21.26 -5.62 14.56
C ALA A 226 22.50 -4.90 15.12
N GLY A 227 22.59 -3.59 14.89
CA GLY A 227 23.68 -2.75 15.38
C GLY A 227 23.72 -2.69 16.90
N ALA A 228 22.55 -2.61 17.54
CA ALA A 228 22.45 -2.68 19.00
C ALA A 228 22.94 -4.04 19.53
N ILE A 229 22.59 -5.15 18.89
CA ILE A 229 23.07 -6.50 19.27
C ILE A 229 24.59 -6.59 19.12
N LEU A 230 25.13 -6.13 17.99
CA LEU A 230 26.57 -6.13 17.71
C LEU A 230 27.36 -5.28 18.72
N THR A 231 26.82 -4.10 19.08
CA THR A 231 27.52 -3.12 19.93
C THR A 231 27.37 -3.44 21.43
N LYS A 232 26.17 -3.79 21.90
CA LYS A 232 25.90 -4.02 23.33
C LYS A 232 26.43 -5.35 23.86
N THR A 233 26.51 -6.39 23.04
CA THR A 233 26.91 -7.72 23.54
C THR A 233 28.43 -7.93 23.62
N ARG A 234 29.26 -6.96 23.21
CA ARG A 234 30.74 -7.09 23.12
C ARG A 234 31.20 -8.38 22.42
N SER A 235 30.31 -9.04 21.70
CA SER A 235 30.51 -10.38 21.22
C SER A 235 30.93 -10.27 19.77
N ARG A 236 32.07 -10.89 19.45
CA ARG A 236 32.61 -10.98 18.10
C ARG A 236 31.73 -11.96 17.31
N ILE A 237 30.47 -11.61 17.09
CA ILE A 237 29.52 -12.41 16.31
C ILE A 237 30.08 -12.44 14.90
N LEU A 238 30.44 -13.64 14.45
CA LEU A 238 30.92 -13.85 13.09
C LEU A 238 29.84 -13.35 12.13
N SER A 239 30.23 -12.63 11.08
CA SER A 239 29.33 -12.06 10.06
C SER A 239 28.32 -13.06 9.49
N LYS A 240 28.65 -14.36 9.48
CA LYS A 240 27.75 -15.46 9.05
C LYS A 240 26.60 -15.79 10.02
N ARG A 241 26.72 -15.45 11.31
CA ARG A 241 25.71 -15.74 12.35
C ARG A 241 24.71 -14.60 12.55
N LEU A 242 25.10 -13.37 12.20
CA LEU A 242 24.24 -12.19 12.32
C LEU A 242 22.93 -12.30 11.49
N PRO A 243 22.93 -12.74 10.21
CA PRO A 243 21.69 -12.90 9.45
C PRO A 243 20.75 -13.94 10.06
N LYS A 244 21.28 -15.04 10.59
CA LYS A 244 20.49 -16.09 11.25
C LYS A 244 19.81 -15.57 12.51
N LEU A 245 20.55 -14.80 13.32
CA LEU A 245 20.02 -14.21 14.54
C LEU A 245 18.99 -13.12 14.26
N LEU A 246 19.19 -12.32 13.22
CA LEU A 246 18.20 -11.34 12.76
C LEU A 246 16.92 -12.01 12.26
N PHE A 247 17.06 -13.08 11.48
CA PHE A 247 15.92 -13.87 11.03
C PHE A 247 15.12 -14.44 12.21
N LEU A 248 15.78 -15.09 13.17
CA LEU A 248 15.11 -15.65 14.36
C LEU A 248 14.40 -14.58 15.19
N ASN A 249 14.96 -13.36 15.30
CA ASN A 249 14.35 -12.25 16.02
C ASN A 249 13.20 -11.58 15.22
N SER A 250 13.14 -11.81 13.91
CA SER A 250 12.03 -11.31 13.07
C SER A 250 10.79 -12.20 13.12
N LEU A 251 10.90 -13.42 13.65
CA LEU A 251 9.77 -14.32 13.81
C LEU A 251 8.88 -13.86 14.98
N PRO A 252 7.54 -14.04 14.88
CA PRO A 252 6.65 -13.84 16.01
C PRO A 252 7.10 -14.72 17.19
N THR A 253 7.11 -14.17 18.40
CA THR A 253 7.44 -14.92 19.62
C THR A 253 6.32 -15.84 20.08
N ASP A 254 5.18 -15.82 19.39
CA ASP A 254 3.97 -16.53 19.77
C ASP A 254 3.85 -17.81 18.94
N PHE A 255 4.23 -18.93 19.58
CA PHE A 255 3.81 -20.30 19.27
C PHE A 255 3.21 -20.89 20.53
#